data_AF-A0A0G4EGT1-F1
#
_entry.id   AF-A0A0G4EGT1-F1
#
_cell.length_a   1.000
_cell.length_b   1.000
_cell.length_c   1.000
_cell.angle_alpha   90.00
_cell.angle_beta   90.00
_cell.angle_gamma   90.00
#
_symmetry.space_group_name_H-M   'P 1'
#
loop_
_entity.id
_entity.type
_entity.pdbx_description
1 polymer ?
#
loop_
_entity_poly.entity_id
_entity_poly.type
_entity_poly.pdbx_seq_one_letter_code
_entity_poly.pdbx_strand_id
1 'polypeptide(L)'
;MPLVKVDSPNVEYSGEHITSHYDYSTVEVREDSGHKICTPSTRRFTIRTERHVPKTGLLMVGLGGNNGTTVLGGILANKYGMTWETKEGTQCANYLGSLTQSSTVRLGTDALKGTDVYVPMSDLLPMVHPNDVVVGGWDISGTNMGDAMRRAKVLDVSLQLQLYPHMKDMVPMPGVYFKNFIASNQEARADNVLRGTKMEQMEQVRQQIRQFRAATGVDKVIVLWTANTERYASVGQGLNDTAANLMAAIERGDDEISPSTIYCVASILEGCSYINGSPQNTFVPGVLELATQHDTFIAGDDFKSGQTKMKSVLVDFLVSAGIKPTSIVSYNHLGNNDGYNLSSPQQFRSKEISKSNVVDDMVASNRLLYQEDEKPDHCVVIKYIPYVGDSKRAMDEYTSEIFMGGHNTIVMHNTCEDSLLAAPLIIDLVVLCELAERIRIMDHTHKTPKYEKMHVVLSLLSYLTKAPIVPPNTPVVNALFKQRDCIINIMRACVGLPPDNHMLLEHKLKTAGSCQRLLATPPTQPTTPGIDQTPPSFAKTDLLPATMVPAADAVDMHSKTITTQFNNRDAEAA
;
A
#
# COMPACT_ATOMS: atom_id res chain seq x y z
N MET A 1 1.99 -9.60 24.21
CA MET A 1 2.85 -10.62 23.55
C MET A 1 2.59 -10.52 22.05
N PRO A 2 3.59 -10.73 21.16
CA PRO A 2 3.28 -10.84 19.74
C PRO A 2 2.28 -11.98 19.53
N LEU A 3 1.30 -11.79 18.65
CA LEU A 3 0.28 -12.81 18.35
C LEU A 3 0.92 -14.04 17.69
N VAL A 4 1.96 -13.83 16.88
CA VAL A 4 2.81 -14.89 16.32
C VAL A 4 4.08 -15.03 17.15
N LYS A 5 4.34 -16.25 17.65
CA LYS A 5 5.60 -16.63 18.30
C LYS A 5 6.25 -17.74 17.49
N VAL A 6 7.44 -17.48 16.97
CA VAL A 6 8.25 -18.46 16.23
C VAL A 6 9.14 -19.20 17.22
N ASP A 7 9.03 -20.52 17.26
CA ASP A 7 9.89 -21.41 18.05
C ASP A 7 11.08 -21.84 17.18
N SER A 8 12.19 -21.10 17.30
CA SER A 8 13.39 -21.32 16.50
C SER A 8 14.63 -20.90 17.30
N PRO A 9 15.74 -21.66 17.24
CA PRO A 9 17.00 -21.25 17.88
C PRO A 9 17.60 -19.97 17.26
N ASN A 10 17.11 -19.57 16.08
CA ASN A 10 17.58 -18.38 15.38
C ASN A 10 16.79 -17.12 15.76
N VAL A 11 15.85 -17.18 16.72
CA VAL A 11 15.03 -16.04 17.10
C VAL A 11 14.95 -15.92 18.61
N GLU A 12 15.26 -14.73 19.12
CA GLU A 12 15.15 -14.39 20.53
C GLU A 12 14.12 -13.28 20.74
N TYR A 13 13.24 -13.47 21.72
CA TYR A 13 12.25 -12.47 22.13
C TYR A 13 12.62 -11.93 23.51
N SER A 14 13.25 -10.75 23.56
CA SER A 14 13.51 -10.01 24.81
C SER A 14 12.39 -9.02 25.09
N GLY A 15 12.38 -8.36 26.25
CA GLY A 15 11.39 -7.31 26.56
C GLY A 15 11.41 -6.15 25.54
N GLU A 16 12.59 -5.83 25.02
CA GLU A 16 12.82 -4.68 24.15
C GLU A 16 12.78 -5.03 22.65
N HIS A 17 13.32 -6.18 22.26
CA HIS A 17 13.58 -6.51 20.86
C HIS A 17 13.12 -7.93 20.48
N ILE A 18 12.73 -8.11 19.22
CA ILE A 18 12.80 -9.39 18.52
C ILE A 18 14.14 -9.41 17.80
N THR A 19 15.01 -10.36 18.11
CA THR A 19 16.31 -10.53 17.43
C THR A 19 16.27 -11.80 16.60
N SER A 20 16.46 -11.68 15.29
CA SER A 20 16.44 -12.78 14.34
C SER A 20 17.80 -12.92 13.65
N HIS A 21 18.35 -14.13 13.64
CA HIS A 21 19.49 -14.52 12.82
C HIS A 21 18.97 -15.11 11.51
N TYR A 22 19.23 -14.40 10.42
CA TYR A 22 18.61 -14.67 9.13
C TYR A 22 19.67 -14.92 8.05
N ASP A 23 19.63 -16.10 7.45
CA ASP A 23 20.48 -16.46 6.32
C ASP A 23 19.76 -16.07 5.02
N TYR A 24 20.22 -14.99 4.39
CA TYR A 24 19.68 -14.47 3.14
C TYR A 24 20.42 -15.08 1.94
N SER A 25 19.71 -15.92 1.20
CA SER A 25 20.23 -16.56 0.00
C SER A 25 19.89 -15.75 -1.26
N THR A 26 20.88 -15.53 -2.11
CA THR A 26 20.76 -14.84 -3.40
C THR A 26 21.67 -15.48 -4.44
N VAL A 27 21.53 -15.10 -5.70
CA VAL A 27 22.33 -15.62 -6.82
C VAL A 27 22.94 -14.45 -7.58
N GLU A 28 24.26 -14.45 -7.70
CA GLU A 28 24.96 -13.58 -8.63
C GLU A 28 24.99 -14.23 -10.01
N VAL A 29 24.72 -13.45 -11.06
CA VAL A 29 24.70 -13.95 -12.44
C VAL A 29 25.68 -13.13 -13.27
N ARG A 30 26.60 -13.83 -13.95
CA ARG A 30 27.49 -13.24 -14.96
C ARG A 30 27.29 -13.92 -16.30
N GLU A 31 27.56 -13.18 -17.37
CA GLU A 31 27.57 -13.73 -18.73
C GLU A 31 29.00 -14.03 -19.18
N ASP A 32 29.20 -15.21 -19.76
CA ASP A 32 30.49 -15.67 -20.25
C ASP A 32 30.28 -16.50 -21.52
N SER A 33 30.77 -16.00 -22.65
CA SER A 33 30.69 -16.68 -23.95
C SER A 33 29.26 -17.12 -24.33
N GLY A 34 28.24 -16.29 -24.01
CA GLY A 34 26.82 -16.57 -24.25
C GLY A 34 26.16 -17.49 -23.22
N HIS A 35 26.88 -17.92 -22.19
CA HIS A 35 26.35 -18.70 -21.07
C HIS A 35 26.09 -17.81 -19.86
N LYS A 36 24.98 -18.07 -19.16
CA LYS A 36 24.69 -17.49 -17.84
C LYS A 36 25.31 -18.36 -16.77
N ILE A 37 26.31 -17.84 -16.07
CA ILE A 37 26.97 -18.51 -14.94
C ILE A 37 26.36 -17.95 -13.65
N CYS A 38 25.67 -18.83 -12.91
CA CYS A 38 24.98 -18.50 -11.68
C CYS A 38 25.82 -18.95 -10.46
N THR A 39 26.11 -18.04 -9.55
CA THR A 39 26.83 -18.31 -8.30
C THR A 39 25.90 -18.05 -7.11
N PRO A 40 25.32 -19.11 -6.50
CA PRO A 40 24.55 -18.99 -5.27
C PRO A 40 25.43 -18.50 -4.13
N SER A 41 24.92 -17.58 -3.33
CA SER A 41 25.58 -17.08 -2.12
C SER A 41 24.56 -16.93 -0.99
N THR A 42 25.03 -17.12 0.23
CA THR A 42 24.23 -16.89 1.43
C THR A 42 24.95 -15.87 2.30
N ARG A 43 24.25 -14.81 2.66
CA ARG A 43 24.73 -13.76 3.55
C ARG A 43 23.98 -13.85 4.86
N ARG A 44 24.71 -13.76 5.98
CA ARG A 44 24.10 -13.82 7.31
C ARG A 44 23.81 -12.40 7.81
N PHE A 45 22.58 -12.19 8.26
CA PHE A 45 22.13 -10.97 8.89
C PHE A 45 21.69 -11.24 10.33
N THR A 46 21.85 -10.23 11.19
CA THR A 46 21.07 -10.14 12.43
C THR A 46 20.10 -8.97 12.32
N ILE A 47 18.81 -9.26 12.44
CA ILE A 47 17.73 -8.28 12.36
C ILE A 47 17.19 -8.07 13.77
N ARG A 48 17.15 -6.82 14.21
CA ARG A 48 16.50 -6.40 15.46
C ARG A 48 15.28 -5.56 15.14
N THR A 49 14.14 -5.94 15.70
CA THR A 49 12.90 -5.16 15.63
C THR A 49 12.50 -4.76 17.04
N GLU A 50 12.46 -3.45 17.31
CA GLU A 50 11.98 -2.92 18.58
C GLU A 50 10.50 -3.28 18.79
N ARG A 51 10.16 -3.76 19.99
CA ARG A 51 8.82 -4.25 20.34
C ARG A 51 7.88 -3.17 20.85
N HIS A 52 8.44 -2.09 21.41
CA HIS A 52 7.64 -0.96 21.84
C HIS A 52 7.10 -0.23 20.60
N VAL A 53 5.78 -0.10 20.52
CA VAL A 53 5.12 0.65 19.45
C VAL A 53 4.94 2.08 19.97
N PRO A 54 5.58 3.08 19.33
CA PRO A 54 5.55 4.46 19.78
C PRO A 54 4.20 5.12 19.52
N LYS A 55 3.92 6.20 20.24
CA LYS A 55 2.80 7.08 19.90
C LYS A 55 3.15 7.87 18.63
N THR A 56 2.42 7.62 17.56
CA THR A 56 2.75 8.13 16.22
C THR A 56 1.83 9.26 15.79
N GLY A 57 2.43 10.36 15.36
CA GLY A 57 1.76 11.48 14.72
C GLY A 57 1.85 11.41 13.20
N LEU A 58 0.76 11.71 12.52
CA LEU A 58 0.69 11.89 11.07
C LEU A 58 0.39 13.35 10.76
N LEU A 59 1.32 14.04 10.11
CA LEU A 59 1.11 15.40 9.60
C LEU A 59 0.91 15.37 8.08
N MET A 60 -0.30 15.64 7.63
CA MET A 60 -0.64 15.64 6.20
C MET A 60 -0.55 17.04 5.59
N VAL A 61 0.21 17.19 4.52
CA VAL A 61 0.10 18.37 3.65
C VAL A 61 -1.09 18.14 2.72
N GLY A 62 -2.07 19.04 2.73
CA GLY A 62 -3.37 18.86 2.08
C GLY A 62 -4.41 18.17 2.96
N LEU A 63 -4.35 18.41 4.28
CA LEU A 63 -5.24 17.81 5.28
C LEU A 63 -6.72 18.02 4.94
N GLY A 64 -7.12 19.21 4.50
CA GLY A 64 -8.50 19.54 4.10
C GLY A 64 -8.90 19.04 2.70
N GLY A 65 -8.05 18.25 2.04
CA GLY A 65 -8.36 17.58 0.79
C GLY A 65 -9.31 16.39 0.95
N ASN A 66 -9.70 15.77 -0.17
CA ASN A 66 -10.56 14.59 -0.15
C ASN A 66 -9.92 13.43 0.64
N ASN A 67 -8.65 13.13 0.36
CA ASN A 67 -7.92 12.08 1.09
C ASN A 67 -7.76 12.41 2.57
N GLY A 68 -7.29 13.63 2.92
CA GLY A 68 -7.01 13.97 4.31
C GLY A 68 -8.26 13.95 5.20
N THR A 69 -9.39 14.46 4.69
CA THR A 69 -10.68 14.37 5.39
C THR A 69 -11.18 12.94 5.52
N THR A 70 -10.99 12.11 4.48
CA THR A 70 -11.38 10.69 4.49
C THR A 70 -10.53 9.86 5.45
N VAL A 71 -9.21 10.09 5.52
CA VAL A 71 -8.30 9.44 6.47
C VAL A 71 -8.70 9.78 7.90
N LEU A 72 -8.86 11.08 8.21
CA LEU A 72 -9.28 11.51 9.56
C LEU A 72 -10.65 10.95 9.93
N GLY A 73 -11.65 11.07 9.04
CA GLY A 73 -12.99 10.56 9.26
C GLY A 73 -13.02 9.05 9.45
N GLY A 74 -12.28 8.30 8.63
CA GLY A 74 -12.15 6.85 8.73
C GLY A 74 -11.49 6.40 10.04
N ILE A 75 -10.44 7.09 10.50
CA ILE A 75 -9.82 6.82 11.80
C ILE A 75 -10.79 7.08 12.95
N LEU A 76 -11.48 8.23 12.95
CA LEU A 76 -12.44 8.56 14.01
C LEU A 76 -13.61 7.57 14.04
N ALA A 77 -14.15 7.21 12.87
CA ALA A 77 -15.26 6.26 12.77
C ALA A 77 -14.89 4.89 13.34
N ASN A 78 -13.70 4.36 13.01
CA ASN A 78 -13.21 3.11 13.56
C ASN A 78 -12.90 3.21 15.06
N LYS A 79 -12.29 4.31 15.50
CA LYS A 79 -11.97 4.56 16.90
C LYS A 79 -13.20 4.60 17.81
N TYR A 80 -14.30 5.18 17.32
CA TYR A 80 -15.56 5.26 18.07
C TYR A 80 -16.51 4.09 17.79
N GLY A 81 -16.12 3.10 16.98
CA GLY A 81 -16.96 1.95 16.64
C GLY A 81 -18.27 2.36 15.96
N MET A 82 -18.22 3.40 15.11
CA MET A 82 -19.42 3.97 14.49
C MET A 82 -20.08 2.98 13.53
N THR A 83 -21.41 3.01 13.54
CA THR A 83 -22.27 2.37 12.54
C THR A 83 -23.18 3.42 11.90
N TRP A 84 -23.60 3.21 10.67
CA TRP A 84 -24.51 4.12 9.98
C TRP A 84 -25.44 3.36 9.05
N GLU A 85 -26.65 3.89 8.88
CA GLU A 85 -27.62 3.33 7.96
C GLU A 85 -27.35 3.80 6.53
N THR A 86 -27.33 2.86 5.59
CA THR A 86 -27.46 3.12 4.15
C THR A 86 -28.75 2.49 3.62
N LYS A 87 -29.06 2.72 2.35
CA LYS A 87 -30.23 2.08 1.71
C LYS A 87 -30.09 0.55 1.61
N GLU A 88 -28.88 0.02 1.76
CA GLU A 88 -28.55 -1.41 1.78
C GLU A 88 -28.53 -2.01 3.20
N GLY A 89 -28.74 -1.19 4.23
CA GLY A 89 -28.74 -1.58 5.64
C GLY A 89 -27.59 -0.97 6.45
N THR A 90 -27.49 -1.39 7.71
CA THR A 90 -26.47 -0.91 8.65
C THR A 90 -25.07 -1.29 8.19
N GLN A 91 -24.19 -0.29 8.08
CA GLN A 91 -22.75 -0.45 7.86
C GLN A 91 -21.98 -0.22 9.16
N CYS A 92 -20.80 -0.84 9.27
CA CYS A 92 -19.87 -0.66 10.39
C CYS A 92 -18.54 -0.10 9.89
N ALA A 93 -17.93 0.78 10.67
CA ALA A 93 -16.58 1.29 10.38
C ALA A 93 -15.57 0.13 10.29
N ASN A 94 -14.68 0.21 9.30
CA ASN A 94 -13.65 -0.78 9.03
C ASN A 94 -12.44 -0.14 8.33
N TYR A 95 -11.39 -0.93 8.10
CA TYR A 95 -10.20 -0.56 7.33
C TYR A 95 -10.05 -1.39 6.04
N LEU A 96 -11.15 -1.71 5.37
CA LEU A 96 -11.10 -2.43 4.10
C LEU A 96 -10.24 -1.67 3.08
N GLY A 97 -9.49 -2.42 2.25
CA GLY A 97 -8.54 -1.87 1.29
C GLY A 97 -7.13 -1.61 1.85
N SER A 98 -6.95 -1.62 3.18
CA SER A 98 -5.62 -1.56 3.80
C SER A 98 -4.94 -2.93 3.77
N LEU A 99 -3.70 -2.96 3.29
CA LEU A 99 -2.83 -4.12 3.28
C LEU A 99 -2.50 -4.57 4.72
N THR A 100 -2.15 -3.64 5.59
CA THR A 100 -1.72 -3.97 6.96
C THR A 100 -2.89 -4.39 7.85
N GLN A 101 -4.06 -3.78 7.68
CA GLN A 101 -5.21 -3.99 8.57
C GLN A 101 -6.19 -5.07 8.07
N SER A 102 -6.28 -5.29 6.75
CA SER A 102 -7.31 -6.14 6.15
C SER A 102 -6.77 -7.24 5.23
N SER A 103 -5.46 -7.52 5.24
CA SER A 103 -4.88 -8.64 4.51
C SER A 103 -4.24 -9.67 5.44
N THR A 104 -4.02 -10.87 4.91
CA THR A 104 -3.44 -11.99 5.64
C THR A 104 -2.12 -12.45 5.03
N VAL A 105 -1.32 -13.14 5.83
CA VAL A 105 -0.07 -13.77 5.44
C VAL A 105 -0.11 -15.25 5.83
N ARG A 106 0.34 -16.12 4.91
CA ARG A 106 0.50 -17.54 5.18
C ARG A 106 1.69 -17.75 6.12
N LEU A 107 1.48 -18.42 7.25
CA LEU A 107 2.56 -18.82 8.16
C LEU A 107 3.20 -20.14 7.74
N GLY A 108 2.36 -21.10 7.36
CA GLY A 108 2.76 -22.46 6.99
C GLY A 108 1.52 -23.36 6.93
N THR A 109 1.72 -24.65 7.20
CA THR A 109 0.67 -25.68 7.14
C THR A 109 0.39 -26.24 8.54
N ASP A 110 -0.89 -26.41 8.89
CA ASP A 110 -1.30 -27.14 10.09
C ASP A 110 -0.99 -28.63 9.89
N ALA A 111 -0.11 -29.21 10.72
CA ALA A 111 0.30 -30.61 10.59
C ALA A 111 -0.85 -31.62 10.80
N LEU A 112 -1.86 -31.27 11.60
CA LEU A 112 -3.02 -32.12 11.89
C LEU A 112 -4.10 -32.01 10.82
N LYS A 113 -4.29 -30.83 10.23
CA LYS A 113 -5.32 -30.61 9.21
C LYS A 113 -4.80 -30.69 7.77
N GLY A 114 -3.50 -30.50 7.56
CA GLY A 114 -2.88 -30.42 6.24
C GLY A 114 -3.30 -29.16 5.46
N THR A 115 -3.82 -28.14 6.14
CA THR A 115 -4.33 -26.91 5.53
C THR A 115 -3.41 -25.74 5.84
N ASP A 116 -3.33 -24.79 4.91
CA ASP A 116 -2.61 -23.54 5.15
C ASP A 116 -3.18 -22.78 6.35
N VAL A 117 -2.28 -22.18 7.12
CA VAL A 117 -2.59 -21.29 8.25
C VAL A 117 -2.23 -19.88 7.86
N TYR A 118 -3.23 -18.99 7.93
CA TYR A 118 -3.10 -17.56 7.66
C TYR A 118 -3.33 -16.76 8.93
N VAL A 119 -2.61 -15.64 9.07
CA VAL A 119 -2.83 -14.65 10.12
C VAL A 119 -2.96 -13.25 9.51
N PRO A 120 -3.63 -12.30 10.17
CA PRO A 120 -3.57 -10.88 9.78
C PRO A 120 -2.11 -10.43 9.61
N MET A 121 -1.85 -9.59 8.60
CA MET A 121 -0.49 -9.09 8.36
C MET A 121 0.06 -8.33 9.56
N SER A 122 -0.78 -7.52 10.22
CA SER A 122 -0.46 -6.79 11.44
C SER A 122 -0.09 -7.67 12.64
N ASP A 123 -0.42 -8.96 12.64
CA ASP A 123 -0.13 -9.87 13.76
C ASP A 123 1.28 -10.47 13.72
N LEU A 124 2.00 -10.33 12.58
CA LEU A 124 3.37 -10.82 12.43
C LEU A 124 4.39 -10.07 13.29
N LEU A 125 4.20 -8.76 13.46
CA LEU A 125 5.10 -7.88 14.21
C LEU A 125 4.27 -6.84 14.96
N PRO A 126 4.75 -6.30 16.10
CA PRO A 126 4.09 -5.16 16.74
C PRO A 126 4.07 -3.95 15.79
N MET A 127 2.88 -3.45 15.48
CA MET A 127 2.65 -2.32 14.56
C MET A 127 1.77 -1.26 15.20
N VAL A 128 1.90 -0.02 14.73
CA VAL A 128 0.93 1.04 15.02
C VAL A 128 -0.45 0.60 14.54
N HIS A 129 -1.45 0.70 15.42
CA HIS A 129 -2.83 0.58 15.03
C HIS A 129 -3.37 1.95 14.57
N PRO A 130 -4.10 2.07 13.45
CA PRO A 130 -4.50 3.37 12.92
C PRO A 130 -5.39 4.21 13.88
N ASN A 131 -6.16 3.57 14.77
CA ASN A 131 -6.93 4.25 15.83
C ASN A 131 -6.07 5.08 16.80
N ASP A 132 -4.78 4.75 16.92
CA ASP A 132 -3.83 5.38 17.83
C ASP A 132 -3.02 6.50 17.17
N VAL A 133 -3.15 6.66 15.85
CA VAL A 133 -2.47 7.72 15.10
C VAL A 133 -3.10 9.07 15.43
N VAL A 134 -2.27 10.03 15.82
CA VAL A 134 -2.69 11.42 16.02
C VAL A 134 -2.54 12.17 14.69
N VAL A 135 -3.65 12.62 14.12
CA VAL A 135 -3.66 13.28 12.80
C VAL A 135 -3.65 14.81 12.96
N GLY A 136 -2.79 15.47 12.19
CA GLY A 136 -2.76 16.92 12.01
C GLY A 136 -2.23 17.28 10.62
N GLY A 137 -1.90 18.55 10.40
CA GLY A 137 -1.28 18.97 9.15
C GLY A 137 -1.74 20.33 8.65
N TRP A 138 -1.54 20.54 7.36
CA TRP A 138 -1.66 21.83 6.68
C TRP A 138 -2.62 21.77 5.52
N ASP A 139 -3.27 22.89 5.20
CA ASP A 139 -3.98 23.07 3.93
C ASP A 139 -3.93 24.56 3.58
N ILE A 140 -3.83 24.86 2.29
CA ILE A 140 -3.92 26.23 1.79
C ILE A 140 -5.32 26.81 1.96
N SER A 141 -6.32 25.96 2.26
CA SER A 141 -7.66 26.35 2.66
C SER A 141 -7.86 26.23 4.18
N GLY A 142 -8.42 27.27 4.81
CA GLY A 142 -8.75 27.32 6.23
C GLY A 142 -10.09 26.68 6.58
N THR A 143 -10.71 25.96 5.64
CA THR A 143 -11.99 25.27 5.91
C THR A 143 -11.79 24.22 7.00
N ASN A 144 -12.65 24.23 8.03
CA ASN A 144 -12.61 23.21 9.08
C ASN A 144 -12.87 21.80 8.51
N MET A 145 -12.43 20.78 9.24
CA MET A 145 -12.45 19.40 8.74
C MET A 145 -13.86 18.84 8.54
N GLY A 146 -14.86 19.30 9.29
CA GLY A 146 -16.27 18.91 9.11
C GLY A 146 -16.85 19.42 7.80
N ASP A 147 -16.62 20.68 7.46
CA ASP A 147 -17.08 21.27 6.19
C ASP A 147 -16.22 20.80 5.00
N ALA A 148 -14.93 20.57 5.22
CA ALA A 148 -14.05 19.96 4.22
C ALA A 148 -14.50 18.54 3.84
N MET A 149 -14.93 17.73 4.82
CA MET A 149 -15.52 16.41 4.59
C MET A 149 -16.80 16.49 3.73
N ARG A 150 -17.69 17.45 4.04
CA ARG A 150 -18.90 17.70 3.22
C ARG A 150 -18.56 18.13 1.80
N ARG A 151 -17.55 18.99 1.63
CA ARG A 151 -17.05 19.41 0.32
C ARG A 151 -16.50 18.24 -0.49
N ALA A 152 -15.80 17.31 0.17
CA ALA A 152 -15.20 16.15 -0.49
C ALA A 152 -16.24 15.18 -1.07
N LYS A 153 -17.42 15.07 -0.43
CA LYS A 153 -18.54 14.20 -0.86
C LYS A 153 -18.13 12.73 -1.04
N VAL A 154 -17.30 12.23 -0.13
CA VAL A 154 -16.76 10.86 -0.16
C VAL A 154 -17.56 9.92 0.75
N LEU A 155 -17.60 10.24 2.04
CA LEU A 155 -18.27 9.41 3.05
C LEU A 155 -19.79 9.50 2.92
N ASP A 156 -20.50 8.45 3.32
CA ASP A 156 -21.97 8.44 3.35
C ASP A 156 -22.51 9.59 4.22
N VAL A 157 -23.63 10.19 3.83
CA VAL A 157 -24.22 11.36 4.53
C VAL A 157 -24.56 11.02 5.98
N SER A 158 -25.09 9.83 6.26
CA SER A 158 -25.41 9.39 7.62
C SER A 158 -24.17 9.34 8.49
N LEU A 159 -23.04 8.87 7.95
CA LEU A 159 -21.76 8.86 8.63
C LEU A 159 -21.20 10.29 8.80
N GLN A 160 -21.30 11.14 7.78
CA GLN A 160 -20.87 12.54 7.86
C GLN A 160 -21.57 13.30 8.99
N LEU A 161 -22.87 13.07 9.19
CA LEU A 161 -23.64 13.71 10.27
C LEU A 161 -23.10 13.31 11.65
N GLN A 162 -22.71 12.05 11.82
CA GLN A 162 -22.13 11.55 13.07
C GLN A 162 -20.70 12.04 13.30
N LEU A 163 -19.90 12.15 12.23
CA LEU A 163 -18.51 12.63 12.31
C LEU A 163 -18.40 14.15 12.47
N TYR A 164 -19.38 14.91 11.99
CA TYR A 164 -19.31 16.37 11.95
C TYR A 164 -18.99 17.02 13.32
N PRO A 165 -19.65 16.64 14.44
CA PRO A 165 -19.32 17.18 15.76
C PRO A 165 -17.88 16.92 16.21
N HIS A 166 -17.25 15.85 15.71
CA HIS A 166 -15.85 15.51 16.02
C HIS A 166 -14.84 16.24 15.13
N MET A 167 -15.25 16.72 13.94
CA MET A 167 -14.33 17.29 12.94
C MET A 167 -14.48 18.80 12.76
N LYS A 168 -15.62 19.40 13.12
CA LYS A 168 -15.90 20.83 12.86
C LYS A 168 -14.97 21.81 13.56
N ASP A 169 -14.37 21.43 14.70
CA ASP A 169 -13.49 22.28 15.49
C ASP A 169 -12.00 22.07 15.13
N MET A 170 -11.72 21.15 14.22
CA MET A 170 -10.37 20.89 13.70
C MET A 170 -10.13 21.75 12.46
N VAL A 171 -9.08 22.57 12.48
CA VAL A 171 -8.72 23.47 11.37
C VAL A 171 -7.28 23.18 10.94
N PRO A 172 -7.00 23.04 9.63
CA PRO A 172 -5.64 22.86 9.13
C PRO A 172 -4.73 24.06 9.47
N MET A 173 -3.47 23.79 9.76
CA MET A 173 -2.45 24.84 9.86
C MET A 173 -2.27 25.56 8.51
N PRO A 174 -1.91 26.86 8.50
CA PRO A 174 -1.64 27.57 7.25
C PRO A 174 -0.53 26.90 6.46
N GLY A 175 -0.74 26.69 5.15
CA GLY A 175 0.20 25.97 4.29
C GLY A 175 1.11 26.86 3.45
N VAL A 176 2.23 26.30 2.96
CA VAL A 176 3.07 26.91 1.92
C VAL A 176 2.32 26.92 0.58
N TYR A 177 2.21 28.09 -0.06
CA TYR A 177 1.53 28.23 -1.36
C TYR A 177 2.39 29.04 -2.34
N PHE A 178 2.89 28.37 -3.39
CA PHE A 178 3.57 29.01 -4.52
C PHE A 178 2.73 28.82 -5.79
N LYS A 179 2.14 29.92 -6.30
CA LYS A 179 1.15 29.92 -7.39
C LYS A 179 1.59 29.16 -8.64
N ASN A 180 2.89 29.18 -8.97
CA ASN A 180 3.42 28.61 -10.20
C ASN A 180 3.63 27.08 -10.16
N PHE A 181 3.38 26.42 -9.02
CA PHE A 181 3.57 24.97 -8.90
C PHE A 181 2.29 24.15 -9.09
N ILE A 182 1.12 24.72 -8.80
CA ILE A 182 -0.19 24.05 -8.95
C ILE A 182 -1.05 24.79 -9.99
N ALA A 183 -2.19 24.21 -10.36
CA ALA A 183 -3.07 24.84 -11.34
C ALA A 183 -3.58 26.20 -10.84
N SER A 184 -3.66 27.19 -11.75
CA SER A 184 -4.12 28.55 -11.43
C SER A 184 -5.55 28.57 -10.88
N ASN A 185 -6.35 27.58 -11.23
CA ASN A 185 -7.71 27.39 -10.72
C ASN A 185 -7.80 27.06 -9.22
N GLN A 186 -6.66 26.87 -8.54
CA GLN A 186 -6.59 26.69 -7.09
C GLN A 186 -6.46 28.03 -6.33
N GLU A 187 -6.26 29.15 -7.01
CA GLU A 187 -6.01 30.47 -6.38
C GLU A 187 -7.14 30.89 -5.41
N ALA A 188 -8.40 30.70 -5.81
CA ALA A 188 -9.54 31.05 -4.96
C ALA A 188 -9.69 30.17 -3.70
N ARG A 189 -9.01 29.02 -3.66
CA ARG A 189 -8.99 28.11 -2.50
C ARG A 189 -7.95 28.51 -1.45
N ALA A 190 -6.95 29.30 -1.84
CA ALA A 190 -5.78 29.61 -1.03
C ALA A 190 -6.03 30.80 -0.06
N ASP A 191 -6.79 30.59 1.02
CA ASP A 191 -7.10 31.59 2.05
C ASP A 191 -6.33 31.40 3.37
N ASN A 192 -5.59 30.29 3.52
CA ASN A 192 -4.87 29.90 4.73
C ASN A 192 -3.41 29.57 4.41
N VAL A 193 -2.61 30.61 4.16
CA VAL A 193 -1.25 30.48 3.64
C VAL A 193 -0.20 31.14 4.53
N LEU A 194 0.98 30.52 4.62
CA LEU A 194 2.15 31.11 5.26
C LEU A 194 2.67 32.30 4.46
N ARG A 195 3.36 33.21 5.15
CA ARG A 195 3.93 34.45 4.58
C ARG A 195 5.44 34.51 4.87
N GLY A 196 6.14 35.36 4.14
CA GLY A 196 7.60 35.53 4.22
C GLY A 196 8.35 34.88 3.06
N THR A 197 9.67 34.91 3.13
CA THR A 197 10.59 34.23 2.21
C THR A 197 10.44 32.71 2.29
N LYS A 198 11.00 31.96 1.32
CA LYS A 198 10.96 30.49 1.34
C LYS A 198 11.66 29.92 2.58
N MET A 199 12.77 30.52 3.01
CA MET A 199 13.47 30.17 4.24
C MET A 199 12.61 30.42 5.49
N GLU A 200 11.96 31.59 5.60
CA GLU A 200 11.06 31.89 6.72
C GLU A 200 9.85 30.94 6.77
N GLN A 201 9.29 30.57 5.61
CA GLN A 201 8.20 29.61 5.53
C GLN A 201 8.66 28.20 5.92
N MET A 202 9.86 27.78 5.53
CA MET A 202 10.46 26.52 5.96
C MET A 202 10.63 26.46 7.48
N GLU A 203 11.15 27.52 8.12
CA GLU A 203 11.29 27.55 9.58
C GLU A 203 9.93 27.56 10.29
N GLN A 204 8.91 28.23 9.73
CA GLN A 204 7.54 28.14 10.25
C GLN A 204 7.00 26.70 10.21
N VAL A 205 7.24 25.95 9.12
CA VAL A 205 6.86 24.53 9.03
C VAL A 205 7.60 23.69 10.08
N ARG A 206 8.90 23.92 10.28
CA ARG A 206 9.69 23.24 11.34
C ARG A 206 9.14 23.55 12.73
N GLN A 207 8.82 24.81 12.99
CA GLN A 207 8.20 25.23 14.25
C GLN A 207 6.84 24.54 14.48
N GLN A 208 6.00 24.45 13.44
CA GLN A 208 4.71 23.77 13.50
C GLN A 208 4.85 22.27 13.79
N ILE A 209 5.86 21.58 13.21
CA ILE A 209 6.17 20.17 13.53
C ILE A 209 6.53 20.03 15.03
N ARG A 210 7.42 20.88 15.55
CA ARG A 210 7.81 20.86 16.97
C ARG A 210 6.63 21.14 17.90
N GLN A 211 5.79 22.12 17.56
CA GLN A 211 4.59 22.47 18.32
C GLN A 211 3.58 21.32 18.34
N PHE A 212 3.35 20.67 17.20
CA PHE A 212 2.49 19.50 17.12
C PHE A 212 3.00 18.37 18.02
N ARG A 213 4.31 18.08 17.98
CA ARG A 213 4.93 17.07 18.84
C ARG A 213 4.74 17.40 20.32
N ALA A 214 5.00 18.64 20.72
CA ALA A 214 4.85 19.09 22.10
C ALA A 214 3.40 19.06 22.59
N ALA A 215 2.44 19.49 21.75
CA ALA A 215 1.03 19.56 22.10
C ALA A 215 0.36 18.18 22.21
N THR A 216 0.81 17.21 21.42
CA THR A 216 0.19 15.88 21.34
C THR A 216 0.94 14.81 22.14
N GLY A 217 2.21 15.07 22.48
CA GLY A 217 3.09 14.12 23.17
C GLY A 217 3.39 12.87 22.33
N VAL A 218 3.37 12.97 21.00
CA VAL A 218 3.79 11.88 20.10
C VAL A 218 5.30 11.70 20.14
N ASP A 219 5.74 10.45 20.12
CA ASP A 219 7.17 10.09 20.14
C ASP A 219 7.78 10.27 18.75
N LYS A 220 6.99 9.96 17.71
CA LYS A 220 7.37 10.02 16.30
C LYS A 220 6.38 10.81 15.47
N VAL A 221 6.88 11.45 14.41
CA VAL A 221 6.06 12.17 13.43
C VAL A 221 6.45 11.71 12.03
N ILE A 222 5.46 11.33 11.24
CA ILE A 222 5.60 11.07 9.81
C ILE A 222 4.86 12.19 9.08
N VAL A 223 5.55 12.85 8.15
CA VAL A 223 4.97 13.87 7.28
C VAL A 223 4.61 13.23 5.95
N LEU A 224 3.39 13.48 5.47
CA LEU A 224 2.92 12.90 4.23
C LEU A 224 2.27 13.96 3.33
N TRP A 225 2.71 14.02 2.08
CA TRP A 225 2.11 14.87 1.07
C TRP A 225 0.90 14.18 0.43
N THR A 226 -0.28 14.76 0.62
CA THR A 226 -1.52 14.39 -0.08
C THR A 226 -2.24 15.62 -0.66
N ALA A 227 -1.51 16.71 -0.87
CA ALA A 227 -2.02 17.93 -1.48
C ALA A 227 -2.05 17.82 -3.01
N ASN A 228 -2.49 18.90 -3.65
CA ASN A 228 -2.53 19.02 -5.10
C ASN A 228 -1.22 18.55 -5.76
N THR A 229 -1.34 17.86 -6.89
CA THR A 229 -0.20 17.51 -7.73
C THR A 229 0.49 18.79 -8.21
N GLU A 230 1.79 18.90 -7.95
CA GLU A 230 2.62 19.99 -8.48
C GLU A 230 3.16 19.63 -9.88
N ARG A 231 3.54 20.65 -10.65
CA ARG A 231 4.42 20.44 -11.81
C ARG A 231 5.80 19.95 -11.34
N TYR A 232 6.57 19.39 -12.26
CA TYR A 232 7.97 19.09 -11.97
C TYR A 232 8.77 20.38 -11.76
N ALA A 233 9.69 20.34 -10.80
CA ALA A 233 10.77 21.30 -10.66
C ALA A 233 11.94 20.92 -11.58
N SER A 234 12.65 21.93 -12.08
CA SER A 234 13.88 21.75 -12.85
C SER A 234 15.00 21.26 -11.93
N VAL A 235 15.82 20.33 -12.41
CA VAL A 235 17.01 19.83 -11.71
C VAL A 235 18.25 20.41 -12.37
N GLY A 236 19.14 21.04 -11.60
CA GLY A 236 20.29 21.73 -12.17
C GLY A 236 21.43 21.96 -11.18
N GLN A 237 22.64 22.07 -11.72
CA GLN A 237 23.85 22.33 -10.95
C GLN A 237 23.78 23.71 -10.27
N GLY A 238 24.12 23.79 -8.98
CA GLY A 238 24.05 25.04 -8.20
C GLY A 238 22.65 25.43 -7.73
N LEU A 239 21.63 24.65 -8.09
CA LEU A 239 20.23 24.84 -7.69
C LEU A 239 19.83 23.82 -6.63
N ASN A 240 19.73 22.54 -7.02
CA ASN A 240 19.16 21.47 -6.18
C ASN A 240 19.82 20.11 -6.43
N ASP A 241 21.05 20.13 -6.95
CA ASP A 241 21.92 18.99 -7.22
C ASP A 241 22.63 18.46 -5.97
N THR A 242 22.87 19.31 -4.97
CA THR A 242 23.48 18.94 -3.69
C THR A 242 22.69 19.49 -2.51
N ALA A 243 22.85 18.91 -1.32
CA ALA A 243 22.21 19.39 -0.09
C ALA A 243 22.54 20.85 0.20
N ALA A 244 23.82 21.24 0.02
CA ALA A 244 24.28 22.61 0.25
C ALA A 244 23.65 23.59 -0.76
N ASN A 245 23.64 23.24 -2.04
CA ASN A 245 23.04 24.09 -3.08
C ASN A 245 21.53 24.23 -2.87
N LEU A 246 20.84 23.14 -2.49
CA LEU A 246 19.42 23.16 -2.17
C LEU A 246 19.09 24.13 -1.02
N MET A 247 19.85 24.07 0.08
CA MET A 247 19.67 24.99 1.20
C MET A 247 19.92 26.45 0.80
N ALA A 248 20.97 26.70 0.00
CA ALA A 248 21.28 28.04 -0.51
C ALA A 248 20.19 28.55 -1.49
N ALA A 249 19.59 27.68 -2.30
CA ALA A 249 18.51 28.02 -3.21
C ALA A 249 17.21 28.37 -2.46
N ILE A 250 16.93 27.69 -1.35
CA ILE A 250 15.83 28.04 -0.43
C ILE A 250 16.06 29.45 0.16
N GLU A 251 17.29 29.74 0.59
CA GLU A 251 17.67 31.04 1.16
C GLU A 251 17.54 32.19 0.14
N ARG A 252 18.02 31.98 -1.09
CA ARG A 252 17.88 32.95 -2.18
C ARG A 252 16.44 33.13 -2.67
N GLY A 253 15.57 32.17 -2.38
CA GLY A 253 14.18 32.16 -2.83
C GLY A 253 14.00 31.71 -4.28
N ASP A 254 14.92 30.90 -4.82
CA ASP A 254 14.95 30.49 -6.23
C ASP A 254 13.61 29.86 -6.67
N ASP A 255 13.12 30.22 -7.85
CA ASP A 255 11.77 29.87 -8.34
C ASP A 255 11.48 28.37 -8.41
N GLU A 256 12.50 27.55 -8.70
CA GLU A 256 12.38 26.09 -8.86
C GLU A 256 12.40 25.32 -7.52
N ILE A 257 12.32 26.02 -6.39
CA ILE A 257 12.02 25.41 -5.08
C ILE A 257 10.50 25.36 -4.87
N SER A 258 9.94 24.15 -4.88
CA SER A 258 8.49 23.93 -4.73
C SER A 258 8.05 23.92 -3.25
N PRO A 259 6.75 24.09 -2.97
CA PRO A 259 6.20 23.85 -1.64
C PRO A 259 6.51 22.45 -1.12
N SER A 260 6.38 21.40 -1.93
CA SER A 260 6.72 20.03 -1.50
C SER A 260 8.19 19.87 -1.10
N THR A 261 9.12 20.56 -1.78
CA THR A 261 10.53 20.62 -1.36
C THR A 261 10.69 21.29 0.01
N ILE A 262 9.96 22.38 0.29
CA ILE A 262 10.00 23.06 1.60
C ILE A 262 9.54 22.13 2.72
N TYR A 263 8.42 21.42 2.55
CA TYR A 263 7.97 20.46 3.57
C TYR A 263 8.91 19.28 3.73
N CYS A 264 9.47 18.76 2.63
CA CYS A 264 10.41 17.65 2.68
C CYS A 264 11.69 18.03 3.44
N VAL A 265 12.30 19.16 3.10
CA VAL A 265 13.50 19.68 3.79
C VAL A 265 13.19 19.98 5.26
N ALA A 266 12.08 20.64 5.57
CA ALA A 266 11.67 20.89 6.95
C ALA A 266 11.51 19.58 7.75
N SER A 267 10.90 18.56 7.16
CA SER A 267 10.71 17.25 7.80
C SER A 267 12.05 16.57 8.08
N ILE A 268 12.97 16.55 7.10
CA ILE A 268 14.31 15.97 7.24
C ILE A 268 15.09 16.68 8.36
N LEU A 269 15.05 18.01 8.40
CA LEU A 269 15.72 18.82 9.43
C LEU A 269 15.12 18.63 10.83
N GLU A 270 13.88 18.17 10.94
CA GLU A 270 13.23 17.79 12.21
C GLU A 270 13.33 16.28 12.50
N GLY A 271 14.07 15.51 11.70
CA GLY A 271 14.21 14.06 11.87
C GLY A 271 12.91 13.28 11.66
N CYS A 272 11.97 13.86 10.88
CA CYS A 272 10.67 13.27 10.58
C CYS A 272 10.70 12.64 9.18
N SER A 273 10.35 11.36 9.07
CA SER A 273 10.24 10.69 7.78
C SER A 273 9.20 11.37 6.89
N TYR A 274 9.48 11.49 5.59
CA TYR A 274 8.65 12.20 4.63
C TYR A 274 8.18 11.29 3.49
N ILE A 275 6.86 11.27 3.25
CA ILE A 275 6.26 10.43 2.20
C ILE A 275 5.58 11.31 1.16
N ASN A 276 5.96 11.17 -0.11
CA ASN A 276 5.33 11.86 -1.22
C ASN A 276 4.22 11.01 -1.85
N GLY A 277 2.97 11.38 -1.59
CA GLY A 277 1.78 10.73 -2.14
C GLY A 277 1.36 11.22 -3.53
N SER A 278 2.08 12.19 -4.11
CA SER A 278 1.78 12.82 -5.40
C SER A 278 2.94 12.63 -6.40
N PRO A 279 2.75 12.88 -7.70
CA PRO A 279 3.72 12.47 -8.73
C PRO A 279 4.84 13.46 -9.01
N GLN A 280 4.87 14.65 -8.41
CA GLN A 280 5.95 15.61 -8.66
C GLN A 280 7.30 15.09 -8.13
N ASN A 281 8.39 15.54 -8.74
CA ASN A 281 9.76 15.15 -8.41
C ASN A 281 10.33 15.88 -7.16
N THR A 282 9.63 15.79 -6.03
CA THR A 282 10.06 16.41 -4.76
C THR A 282 11.48 15.99 -4.35
N PHE A 283 11.85 14.72 -4.61
CA PHE A 283 13.12 14.11 -4.23
C PHE A 283 14.24 14.38 -5.24
N VAL A 284 14.53 15.66 -5.48
CA VAL A 284 15.71 16.09 -6.25
C VAL A 284 17.03 15.63 -5.59
N PRO A 285 18.16 15.55 -6.32
CA PRO A 285 19.41 15.00 -5.77
C PRO A 285 19.87 15.63 -4.45
N GLY A 286 19.71 16.94 -4.28
CA GLY A 286 20.02 17.61 -3.01
C GLY A 286 19.15 17.18 -1.83
N VAL A 287 17.90 16.78 -2.07
CA VAL A 287 17.02 16.19 -1.04
C VAL A 287 17.49 14.79 -0.67
N LEU A 288 17.90 13.98 -1.65
CA LEU A 288 18.45 12.64 -1.39
C LEU A 288 19.71 12.71 -0.54
N GLU A 289 20.61 13.65 -0.88
CA GLU A 289 21.82 13.89 -0.11
C GLU A 289 21.49 14.38 1.31
N LEU A 290 20.57 15.34 1.46
CA LEU A 290 20.16 15.85 2.78
C LEU A 290 19.52 14.76 3.65
N ALA A 291 18.62 13.94 3.09
CA ALA A 291 18.03 12.81 3.80
C ALA A 291 19.09 11.81 4.28
N THR A 292 20.12 11.56 3.46
CA THR A 292 21.27 10.72 3.80
C THR A 292 22.09 11.30 4.95
N GLN A 293 22.36 12.61 4.93
CA GLN A 293 23.10 13.31 5.99
C GLN A 293 22.38 13.26 7.35
N HIS A 294 21.05 13.26 7.32
CA HIS A 294 20.20 13.28 8.52
C HIS A 294 19.65 11.89 8.93
N ASP A 295 19.93 10.84 8.16
CA ASP A 295 19.46 9.46 8.42
C ASP A 295 17.93 9.38 8.61
N THR A 296 17.20 10.10 7.75
CA THR A 296 15.73 10.24 7.76
C THR A 296 15.13 9.57 6.52
N PHE A 297 14.04 8.82 6.68
CA PHE A 297 13.42 8.16 5.54
C PHE A 297 12.66 9.11 4.63
N ILE A 298 12.77 8.83 3.33
CA ILE A 298 11.93 9.39 2.29
C ILE A 298 11.36 8.25 1.45
N ALA A 299 10.10 8.41 1.02
CA ALA A 299 9.41 7.43 0.19
C ALA A 299 8.38 8.09 -0.72
N GLY A 300 8.08 7.44 -1.84
CA GLY A 300 7.20 7.96 -2.89
C GLY A 300 7.45 7.21 -4.19
N ASP A 301 6.92 7.62 -5.33
CA ASP A 301 6.01 8.75 -5.56
C ASP A 301 4.63 8.28 -6.05
N ASP A 302 3.60 9.07 -5.74
CA ASP A 302 2.20 8.94 -6.21
C ASP A 302 1.45 7.67 -5.73
N PHE A 303 0.32 7.81 -5.04
CA PHE A 303 -0.44 6.65 -4.50
C PHE A 303 -0.89 5.65 -5.56
N LYS A 304 -0.63 4.36 -5.37
CA LYS A 304 -1.10 3.29 -6.28
C LYS A 304 -2.46 2.74 -5.84
N SER A 305 -3.53 3.52 -6.04
CA SER A 305 -4.90 3.23 -5.58
C SER A 305 -5.69 2.21 -6.43
N GLY A 306 -6.07 2.60 -7.65
CA GLY A 306 -7.00 1.84 -8.50
C GLY A 306 -6.39 1.34 -9.81
N GLN A 307 -6.56 2.11 -10.90
CA GLN A 307 -6.15 1.73 -12.27
C GLN A 307 -4.70 1.23 -12.35
N THR A 308 -3.73 2.01 -11.85
CA THR A 308 -2.31 1.64 -11.93
C THR A 308 -2.00 0.40 -11.09
N LYS A 309 -2.70 0.19 -9.97
CA LYS A 309 -2.56 -1.02 -9.15
C LYS A 309 -2.97 -2.26 -9.96
N MET A 310 -4.12 -2.19 -10.64
CA MET A 310 -4.58 -3.27 -11.53
C MET A 310 -3.67 -3.47 -12.74
N LYS A 311 -3.18 -2.39 -13.36
CA LYS A 311 -2.23 -2.45 -14.48
C LYS A 311 -0.96 -3.21 -14.09
N SER A 312 -0.39 -2.92 -12.91
CA SER A 312 0.82 -3.59 -12.41
C SER A 312 0.63 -5.07 -12.08
N VAL A 313 -0.62 -5.54 -11.92
CA VAL A 313 -0.96 -6.96 -11.81
C VAL A 313 -1.13 -7.58 -13.19
N LEU A 314 -1.92 -6.92 -14.05
CA LEU A 314 -2.31 -7.50 -15.34
C LEU A 314 -1.11 -7.65 -16.28
N VAL A 315 -0.22 -6.65 -16.34
CA VAL A 315 0.96 -6.71 -17.21
C VAL A 315 1.96 -7.78 -16.74
N ASP A 316 2.18 -7.90 -15.42
CA ASP A 316 3.01 -8.98 -14.85
C ASP A 316 2.42 -10.36 -15.18
N PHE A 317 1.10 -10.53 -15.06
CA PHE A 317 0.41 -11.74 -15.49
C PHE A 317 0.60 -12.05 -16.98
N LEU A 318 0.30 -11.09 -17.87
CA LEU A 318 0.34 -11.31 -19.33
C LEU A 318 1.75 -11.69 -19.78
N VAL A 319 2.76 -10.92 -19.37
CA VAL A 319 4.17 -11.17 -19.74
C VAL A 319 4.66 -12.50 -19.15
N SER A 320 4.30 -12.81 -17.91
CA SER A 320 4.67 -14.09 -17.27
C SER A 320 4.00 -15.30 -17.94
N ALA A 321 2.82 -15.11 -18.52
CA ALA A 321 2.12 -16.13 -19.29
C ALA A 321 2.63 -16.28 -20.74
N GLY A 322 3.64 -15.51 -21.15
CA GLY A 322 4.16 -15.53 -22.52
C GLY A 322 3.25 -14.83 -23.53
N ILE A 323 2.35 -13.95 -23.07
CA ILE A 323 1.49 -13.11 -23.90
C ILE A 323 2.19 -11.76 -24.04
N LYS A 324 2.23 -11.19 -25.25
CA LYS A 324 2.95 -9.94 -25.55
C LYS A 324 1.97 -8.76 -25.64
N PRO A 325 1.77 -7.96 -24.57
CA PRO A 325 1.11 -6.67 -24.69
C PRO A 325 1.78 -5.81 -25.76
N THR A 326 1.01 -5.35 -26.75
CA THR A 326 1.49 -4.45 -27.81
C THR A 326 0.84 -3.08 -27.76
N SER A 327 -0.35 -2.97 -27.13
CA SER A 327 -1.00 -1.69 -26.88
C SER A 327 -1.69 -1.67 -25.52
N ILE A 328 -1.46 -0.59 -24.78
CA ILE A 328 -2.08 -0.30 -23.48
C ILE A 328 -2.65 1.11 -23.53
N VAL A 329 -3.97 1.24 -23.49
CA VAL A 329 -4.64 2.55 -23.52
C VAL A 329 -5.42 2.74 -22.24
N SER A 330 -5.07 3.77 -21.46
CA SER A 330 -5.62 4.01 -20.12
C SER A 330 -6.31 5.37 -20.03
N TYR A 331 -7.63 5.39 -20.20
CA TYR A 331 -8.46 6.57 -20.01
C TYR A 331 -8.95 6.70 -18.56
N ASN A 332 -9.06 7.94 -18.10
CA ASN A 332 -9.59 8.27 -16.78
C ASN A 332 -10.42 9.55 -16.83
N HIS A 333 -11.51 9.61 -16.07
CA HIS A 333 -12.14 10.88 -15.73
C HIS A 333 -12.66 10.91 -14.30
N LEU A 334 -12.59 12.09 -13.68
CA LEU A 334 -12.98 12.34 -12.29
C LEU A 334 -13.40 13.81 -12.11
N GLY A 335 -14.23 14.08 -11.11
CA GLY A 335 -14.85 15.39 -10.85
C GLY A 335 -14.48 16.04 -9.53
N ASN A 336 -13.58 15.44 -8.77
CA ASN A 336 -13.06 16.00 -7.51
C ASN A 336 -11.95 17.05 -7.77
N ASN A 337 -11.41 17.64 -6.69
CA ASN A 337 -10.39 18.68 -6.81
C ASN A 337 -9.06 18.17 -7.40
N ASP A 338 -8.76 16.87 -7.30
CA ASP A 338 -7.60 16.28 -7.98
C ASP A 338 -7.78 16.39 -9.49
N GLY A 339 -8.91 15.92 -10.02
CA GLY A 339 -9.25 16.08 -11.44
C GLY A 339 -9.24 17.55 -11.88
N TYR A 340 -9.74 18.47 -11.04
CA TYR A 340 -9.76 19.89 -11.35
C TYR A 340 -8.35 20.50 -11.45
N ASN A 341 -7.42 20.09 -10.58
CA ASN A 341 -6.03 20.52 -10.66
C ASN A 341 -5.30 19.89 -11.85
N LEU A 342 -5.56 18.60 -12.13
CA LEU A 342 -4.98 17.85 -13.24
C LEU A 342 -5.54 18.27 -14.61
N SER A 343 -6.52 19.17 -14.68
CA SER A 343 -6.97 19.73 -15.96
C SER A 343 -5.94 20.68 -16.59
N SER A 344 -4.93 21.11 -15.81
CA SER A 344 -3.82 21.91 -16.29
C SER A 344 -2.69 21.03 -16.85
N PRO A 345 -2.14 21.32 -18.05
CA PRO A 345 -1.15 20.46 -18.71
C PRO A 345 0.11 20.14 -17.89
N GLN A 346 0.65 21.12 -17.15
CA GLN A 346 1.88 20.92 -16.39
C GLN A 346 1.71 19.96 -15.21
N GLN A 347 0.55 20.01 -14.54
CA GLN A 347 0.20 19.10 -13.45
C GLN A 347 -0.18 17.72 -14.00
N PHE A 348 -0.86 17.67 -15.16
CA PHE A 348 -1.13 16.41 -15.85
C PHE A 348 0.16 15.69 -16.23
N ARG A 349 1.18 16.41 -16.73
CA ARG A 349 2.46 15.82 -17.14
C ARG A 349 3.14 15.05 -16.01
N SER A 350 3.12 15.55 -14.77
CA SER A 350 3.63 14.80 -13.61
C SER A 350 2.95 13.43 -13.49
N LYS A 351 1.61 13.42 -13.59
CA LYS A 351 0.78 12.21 -13.45
C LYS A 351 0.91 11.25 -14.64
N GLU A 352 1.13 11.79 -15.83
CA GLU A 352 1.35 11.02 -17.05
C GLU A 352 2.63 10.19 -16.92
N ILE A 353 3.74 10.81 -16.50
CA ILE A 353 5.03 10.13 -16.31
C ILE A 353 4.90 8.97 -15.31
N SER A 354 4.31 9.21 -14.12
CA SER A 354 4.19 8.17 -13.08
C SER A 354 3.29 7.00 -13.49
N LYS A 355 2.31 7.23 -14.38
CA LYS A 355 1.38 6.20 -14.86
C LYS A 355 1.92 5.39 -16.05
N SER A 356 2.85 5.95 -16.82
CA SER A 356 3.41 5.29 -17.99
C SER A 356 4.55 4.33 -17.62
N ASN A 357 5.43 4.71 -16.69
CA ASN A 357 6.64 3.93 -16.38
C ASN A 357 6.40 2.58 -15.68
N VAL A 358 5.16 2.31 -15.22
CA VAL A 358 4.82 1.12 -14.40
C VAL A 358 4.96 -0.22 -15.14
N VAL A 359 5.12 -0.19 -16.47
CA VAL A 359 5.22 -1.40 -17.32
C VAL A 359 6.66 -1.70 -17.78
N ASP A 360 7.58 -0.75 -17.60
CA ASP A 360 8.92 -0.79 -18.21
C ASP A 360 9.75 -1.99 -17.73
N ASP A 361 9.72 -2.31 -16.44
CA ASP A 361 10.47 -3.43 -15.86
C ASP A 361 9.95 -4.79 -16.34
N MET A 362 8.65 -4.92 -16.57
CA MET A 362 8.07 -6.17 -17.09
C MET A 362 8.41 -6.37 -18.57
N VAL A 363 8.33 -5.31 -19.39
CA VAL A 363 8.77 -5.35 -20.79
C VAL A 363 10.25 -5.74 -20.88
N ALA A 364 11.12 -5.11 -20.07
CA ALA A 364 12.54 -5.40 -20.05
C ALA A 364 12.88 -6.83 -19.57
N SER A 365 12.01 -7.44 -18.75
CA SER A 365 12.24 -8.77 -18.17
C SER A 365 12.15 -9.93 -19.18
N ASN A 366 11.51 -9.73 -20.34
CA ASN A 366 11.22 -10.81 -21.29
C ASN A 366 11.69 -10.50 -22.72
N ARG A 367 12.97 -10.83 -22.99
CA ARG A 367 13.60 -10.65 -24.30
C ARG A 367 13.15 -11.62 -25.39
N LEU A 368 12.25 -12.57 -25.06
CA LEU A 368 11.60 -13.41 -26.07
C LEU A 368 10.39 -12.71 -26.70
N LEU A 369 9.71 -11.86 -25.92
CA LEU A 369 8.55 -11.11 -26.39
C LEU A 369 8.94 -9.75 -26.96
N TYR A 370 9.92 -9.08 -26.34
CA TYR A 370 10.35 -7.73 -26.70
C TYR A 370 11.82 -7.69 -27.08
N GLN A 371 12.14 -7.02 -28.18
CA GLN A 371 13.52 -6.68 -28.52
C GLN A 371 14.10 -5.67 -27.53
N GLU A 372 15.39 -5.38 -27.65
CA GLU A 372 15.99 -4.24 -26.95
C GLU A 372 15.29 -2.94 -27.38
N ASP A 373 14.95 -2.09 -26.42
CA ASP A 373 14.19 -0.84 -26.59
C ASP A 373 12.77 -0.94 -27.18
N GLU A 374 12.27 -2.13 -27.51
CA GLU A 374 10.88 -2.34 -27.91
C GLU A 374 9.94 -2.11 -26.73
N LYS A 375 8.89 -1.30 -26.94
CA LYS A 375 7.83 -1.02 -25.96
C LYS A 375 6.45 -1.14 -26.60
N PRO A 376 5.42 -1.54 -25.84
CA PRO A 376 4.05 -1.40 -26.32
C PRO A 376 3.69 0.07 -26.53
N ASP A 377 2.75 0.33 -27.44
CA ASP A 377 2.07 1.62 -27.47
C ASP A 377 1.42 1.87 -26.10
N HIS A 378 1.71 3.00 -25.48
CA HIS A 378 1.16 3.33 -24.17
C HIS A 378 0.60 4.75 -24.12
N CYS A 379 -0.70 4.86 -23.94
CA CYS A 379 -1.40 6.14 -23.84
C CYS A 379 -2.11 6.27 -22.49
N VAL A 380 -1.93 7.42 -21.83
CA VAL A 380 -2.60 7.76 -20.57
C VAL A 380 -3.38 9.04 -20.76
N VAL A 381 -4.67 9.02 -20.40
CA VAL A 381 -5.54 10.20 -20.49
C VAL A 381 -6.24 10.43 -19.15
N ILE A 382 -6.31 11.69 -18.73
CA ILE A 382 -7.11 12.12 -17.57
C ILE A 382 -7.95 13.33 -18.00
N LYS A 383 -9.25 13.29 -17.72
CA LYS A 383 -10.18 14.39 -17.98
C LYS A 383 -10.94 14.79 -16.70
N TYR A 384 -11.13 16.09 -16.54
CA TYR A 384 -11.98 16.62 -15.48
C TYR A 384 -13.44 16.60 -15.92
N ILE A 385 -14.27 15.83 -15.21
CA ILE A 385 -15.71 15.70 -15.47
C ILE A 385 -16.43 15.88 -14.13
N PRO A 386 -16.93 17.09 -13.82
CA PRO A 386 -17.46 17.41 -12.49
C PRO A 386 -18.54 16.45 -11.97
N TYR A 387 -19.37 15.92 -12.87
CA TYR A 387 -20.54 15.12 -12.53
C TYR A 387 -20.22 13.88 -11.69
N VAL A 388 -19.07 13.22 -11.94
CA VAL A 388 -18.73 11.97 -11.24
C VAL A 388 -18.10 12.20 -9.86
N GLY A 389 -17.78 13.45 -9.49
CA GLY A 389 -17.18 13.76 -8.19
C GLY A 389 -15.93 12.92 -7.90
N ASP A 390 -15.87 12.31 -6.72
CA ASP A 390 -14.77 11.43 -6.30
C ASP A 390 -14.79 10.03 -6.95
N SER A 391 -15.92 9.66 -7.58
CA SER A 391 -16.16 8.38 -8.25
C SER A 391 -15.49 8.33 -9.63
N LYS A 392 -14.16 8.36 -9.61
CA LYS A 392 -13.30 8.27 -10.79
C LYS A 392 -13.65 7.05 -11.63
N ARG A 393 -13.74 7.23 -12.94
CA ARG A 393 -13.89 6.13 -13.90
C ARG A 393 -12.57 5.88 -14.61
N ALA A 394 -12.12 4.63 -14.62
CA ALA A 394 -11.00 4.13 -15.40
C ALA A 394 -11.51 3.20 -16.49
N MET A 395 -11.02 3.41 -17.71
CA MET A 395 -11.31 2.58 -18.86
C MET A 395 -9.98 2.21 -19.50
N ASP A 396 -9.67 0.94 -19.52
CA ASP A 396 -8.40 0.43 -20.01
C ASP A 396 -8.64 -0.60 -21.10
N GLU A 397 -7.85 -0.52 -22.17
CA GLU A 397 -7.76 -1.54 -23.20
C GLU A 397 -6.33 -2.08 -23.25
N TYR A 398 -6.21 -3.41 -23.19
CA TYR A 398 -4.95 -4.13 -23.35
C TYR A 398 -5.07 -5.02 -24.58
N THR A 399 -4.33 -4.69 -25.64
CA THR A 399 -4.22 -5.53 -26.83
C THR A 399 -2.86 -6.20 -26.82
N SER A 400 -2.86 -7.52 -27.05
CA SER A 400 -1.67 -8.36 -26.99
C SER A 400 -1.58 -9.29 -28.20
N GLU A 401 -0.38 -9.51 -28.69
CA GLU A 401 -0.08 -10.61 -29.61
C GLU A 401 -0.02 -11.94 -28.85
N ILE A 402 -0.59 -12.98 -29.46
CA ILE A 402 -0.62 -14.35 -28.96
C ILE A 402 -0.19 -15.34 -30.07
N PHE A 403 -0.30 -16.64 -29.79
CA PHE A 403 0.12 -17.72 -30.67
C PHE A 403 -0.36 -17.54 -32.13
N MET A 404 0.55 -17.78 -33.08
CA MET A 404 0.29 -17.80 -34.53
C MET A 404 -0.30 -16.50 -35.11
N GLY A 405 0.09 -15.34 -34.56
CA GLY A 405 -0.36 -14.03 -35.04
C GLY A 405 -1.79 -13.66 -34.59
N GLY A 406 -2.36 -14.45 -33.68
CA GLY A 406 -3.61 -14.11 -33.02
C GLY A 406 -3.46 -12.90 -32.10
N HIS A 407 -4.61 -12.31 -31.72
CA HIS A 407 -4.65 -11.20 -30.78
C HIS A 407 -5.56 -11.53 -29.60
N ASN A 408 -5.18 -11.05 -28.41
CA ASN A 408 -6.02 -11.02 -27.23
C ASN A 408 -6.30 -9.56 -26.85
N THR A 409 -7.57 -9.21 -26.65
CA THR A 409 -7.97 -7.87 -26.22
C THR A 409 -8.76 -7.97 -24.92
N ILE A 410 -8.31 -7.23 -23.90
CA ILE A 410 -8.99 -7.08 -22.61
C ILE A 410 -9.47 -5.64 -22.49
N VAL A 411 -10.78 -5.45 -22.45
CA VAL A 411 -11.40 -4.15 -22.15
C VAL A 411 -11.89 -4.17 -20.71
N MET A 412 -11.44 -3.20 -19.92
CA MET A 412 -11.75 -3.09 -18.49
C MET A 412 -12.38 -1.74 -18.20
N HIS A 413 -13.51 -1.75 -17.49
CA HIS A 413 -14.08 -0.56 -16.86
C HIS A 413 -14.02 -0.71 -15.35
N ASN A 414 -13.45 0.28 -14.67
CA ASN A 414 -13.29 0.29 -13.22
C ASN A 414 -13.87 1.60 -12.64
N THR A 415 -14.86 1.46 -11.75
CA THR A 415 -15.37 2.56 -10.93
C THR A 415 -14.58 2.61 -9.64
N CYS A 416 -13.79 3.68 -9.47
CA CYS A 416 -12.92 3.88 -8.33
C CYS A 416 -13.43 5.04 -7.49
N GLU A 417 -13.94 4.78 -6.29
CA GLU A 417 -14.09 5.83 -5.27
C GLU A 417 -12.68 6.19 -4.78
N ASP A 418 -12.08 7.22 -5.40
CA ASP A 418 -10.62 7.39 -5.40
C ASP A 418 -10.07 7.62 -3.98
N SER A 419 -10.79 8.42 -3.18
CA SER A 419 -10.41 8.70 -1.79
C SER A 419 -10.58 7.49 -0.87
N LEU A 420 -11.60 6.66 -1.10
CA LEU A 420 -11.80 5.41 -0.34
C LEU A 420 -10.75 4.36 -0.68
N LEU A 421 -10.17 4.40 -1.89
CA LEU A 421 -9.02 3.57 -2.25
C LEU A 421 -7.68 4.17 -1.77
N ALA A 422 -7.54 5.50 -1.73
CA ALA A 422 -6.29 6.16 -1.34
C ALA A 422 -6.09 6.24 0.19
N ALA A 423 -7.16 6.49 0.96
CA ALA A 423 -7.10 6.60 2.42
C ALA A 423 -6.46 5.37 3.11
N PRO A 424 -6.82 4.11 2.78
CA PRO A 424 -6.15 2.96 3.37
C PRO A 424 -4.67 2.83 2.96
N LEU A 425 -4.27 3.31 1.78
CA LEU A 425 -2.86 3.33 1.40
C LEU A 425 -2.05 4.34 2.20
N ILE A 426 -2.63 5.52 2.50
CA ILE A 426 -2.02 6.51 3.40
C ILE A 426 -1.78 5.88 4.78
N ILE A 427 -2.77 5.14 5.28
CA ILE A 427 -2.63 4.41 6.55
C ILE A 427 -1.49 3.38 6.46
N ASP A 428 -1.47 2.55 5.42
CA ASP A 428 -0.41 1.54 5.24
C ASP A 428 0.99 2.15 5.12
N LEU A 429 1.11 3.29 4.41
CA LEU A 429 2.37 4.02 4.23
C LEU A 429 2.92 4.45 5.59
N VAL A 430 2.07 4.98 6.46
CA VAL A 430 2.45 5.43 7.81
C VAL A 430 2.81 4.25 8.71
N VAL A 431 1.98 3.19 8.72
CA VAL A 431 2.21 2.00 9.55
C VAL A 431 3.51 1.29 9.17
N LEU A 432 3.77 1.10 7.88
CA LEU A 432 4.99 0.43 7.40
C LEU A 432 6.24 1.32 7.53
N CYS A 433 6.11 2.64 7.33
CA CYS A 433 7.22 3.57 7.56
C CYS A 433 7.64 3.58 9.03
N GLU A 434 6.68 3.64 9.96
CA GLU A 434 6.97 3.56 11.39
C GLU A 434 7.65 2.23 11.75
N LEU A 435 7.14 1.11 11.23
CA LEU A 435 7.74 -0.21 11.45
C LEU A 435 9.19 -0.25 10.96
N ALA A 436 9.47 0.29 9.76
CA ALA A 436 10.83 0.34 9.21
C ALA A 436 11.80 1.14 10.09
N GLU A 437 11.33 2.22 10.74
CA GLU A 437 12.15 3.01 11.68
C GLU A 437 12.53 2.24 12.95
N ARG A 438 11.83 1.15 13.28
CA ARG A 438 12.14 0.25 14.41
C ARG A 438 12.97 -0.97 14.02
N ILE A 439 13.21 -1.20 12.72
CA ILE A 439 14.02 -2.30 12.23
C ILE A 439 15.48 -1.85 12.11
N ARG A 440 16.39 -2.65 12.65
CA ARG A 440 17.84 -2.51 12.49
C ARG A 440 18.42 -3.81 11.94
N ILE A 441 19.32 -3.70 10.98
CA ILE A 441 19.91 -4.84 10.28
C ILE A 441 21.43 -4.76 10.44
N MET A 442 22.05 -5.88 10.79
CA MET A 442 23.50 -6.03 10.87
C MET A 442 23.94 -7.07 9.84
N ASP A 443 24.75 -6.64 8.86
CA ASP A 443 25.37 -7.52 7.87
C ASP A 443 26.72 -8.05 8.41
N HIS A 444 26.81 -9.37 8.58
CA HIS A 444 28.01 -10.03 9.10
C HIS A 444 29.13 -10.18 8.06
N THR A 445 28.91 -9.75 6.82
CA THR A 445 29.96 -9.71 5.77
C THR A 445 30.88 -8.50 5.92
N HIS A 446 30.48 -7.48 6.67
CA HIS A 446 31.34 -6.34 6.97
C HIS A 446 32.46 -6.70 7.96
N LYS A 447 33.64 -6.09 7.79
CA LYS A 447 34.80 -6.29 8.71
C LYS A 447 34.47 -5.94 10.16
N THR A 448 33.61 -4.93 10.35
CA THR A 448 33.11 -4.49 11.66
C THR A 448 31.59 -4.38 11.58
N PRO A 449 30.85 -5.48 11.81
CA PRO A 449 29.38 -5.49 11.73
C PRO A 449 28.79 -4.51 12.73
N LYS A 450 27.87 -3.66 12.27
CA LYS A 450 27.10 -2.74 13.10
C LYS A 450 25.63 -2.78 12.69
N TYR A 451 24.75 -2.45 13.62
CA TYR A 451 23.35 -2.27 13.31
C TYR A 451 23.16 -0.99 12.50
N GLU A 452 22.48 -1.10 11.38
CA GLU A 452 22.11 0.02 10.51
C GLU A 452 20.59 0.06 10.32
N LYS A 453 20.07 1.23 9.96
CA LYS A 453 18.71 1.35 9.43
C LYS A 453 18.66 0.77 8.02
N MET A 454 17.44 0.59 7.50
CA MET A 454 17.28 0.47 6.05
C MET A 454 17.81 1.74 5.36
N HIS A 455 18.02 1.66 4.04
CA HIS A 455 18.44 2.82 3.26
C HIS A 455 17.41 3.96 3.37
N VAL A 456 17.88 5.23 3.38
CA VAL A 456 17.01 6.41 3.55
C VAL A 456 15.90 6.52 2.51
N VAL A 457 16.16 6.08 1.28
CA VAL A 457 15.13 5.83 0.26
C VAL A 457 14.44 4.51 0.57
N LEU A 458 13.24 4.58 1.17
CA LEU A 458 12.53 3.42 1.70
C LEU A 458 11.68 2.73 0.62
N SER A 459 12.35 2.04 -0.31
CA SER A 459 11.71 1.29 -1.40
C SER A 459 10.81 0.14 -0.94
N LEU A 460 10.84 -0.24 0.35
CA LEU A 460 9.86 -1.14 0.96
C LEU A 460 8.41 -0.71 0.70
N LEU A 461 8.16 0.60 0.58
CA LEU A 461 6.83 1.16 0.40
C LEU A 461 6.33 1.14 -1.06
N SER A 462 7.09 0.56 -1.99
CA SER A 462 6.78 0.55 -3.43
C SER A 462 5.43 -0.10 -3.79
N TYR A 463 4.90 -1.01 -2.95
CA TYR A 463 3.55 -1.56 -3.12
C TYR A 463 2.47 -0.48 -3.15
N LEU A 464 2.70 0.63 -2.43
CA LEU A 464 1.74 1.69 -2.18
C LEU A 464 1.93 2.88 -3.12
N THR A 465 3.00 2.90 -3.94
CA THR A 465 3.36 4.00 -4.84
C THR A 465 3.43 3.57 -6.31
N LYS A 466 3.18 4.50 -7.23
CA LYS A 466 3.13 4.23 -8.69
C LYS A 466 4.50 4.31 -9.33
N ALA A 467 5.29 5.32 -8.94
CA ALA A 467 6.62 5.56 -9.45
C ALA A 467 7.60 5.45 -8.27
N PRO A 468 7.88 4.22 -7.80
CA PRO A 468 8.68 4.04 -6.59
C PRO A 468 10.07 4.64 -6.77
N ILE A 469 10.47 5.50 -5.85
CA ILE A 469 11.86 5.89 -5.72
C ILE A 469 12.65 4.74 -5.09
N VAL A 470 13.86 4.50 -5.61
CA VAL A 470 14.73 3.39 -5.18
C VAL A 470 16.12 3.89 -4.83
N PRO A 471 16.87 3.17 -3.96
CA PRO A 471 18.26 3.49 -3.70
C PRO A 471 19.08 3.62 -5.00
N PRO A 472 20.10 4.49 -5.05
CA PRO A 472 20.94 4.65 -6.23
C PRO A 472 21.51 3.30 -6.72
N ASN A 473 21.53 3.11 -8.03
CA ASN A 473 22.02 1.89 -8.69
C ASN A 473 21.26 0.59 -8.33
N THR A 474 19.99 0.70 -7.92
CA THR A 474 19.11 -0.46 -7.72
C THR A 474 17.95 -0.45 -8.73
N PRO A 475 17.45 -1.64 -9.14
CA PRO A 475 16.36 -1.71 -10.11
C PRO A 475 15.03 -1.25 -9.50
N VAL A 476 14.22 -0.60 -10.33
CA VAL A 476 12.80 -0.37 -10.04
C VAL A 476 12.02 -1.65 -10.31
N VAL A 477 11.16 -2.03 -9.36
CA VAL A 477 10.22 -3.15 -9.50
C VAL A 477 8.81 -2.61 -9.35
N ASN A 478 7.97 -2.76 -10.38
CA ASN A 478 6.58 -2.27 -10.36
C ASN A 478 5.54 -3.38 -10.16
N ALA A 479 5.88 -4.62 -10.50
CA ALA A 479 4.99 -5.77 -10.37
C ALA A 479 4.46 -5.92 -8.93
N LEU A 480 3.14 -5.81 -8.78
CA LEU A 480 2.50 -5.60 -7.47
C LEU A 480 2.77 -6.74 -6.48
N PHE A 481 2.69 -8.00 -6.93
CA PHE A 481 2.88 -9.15 -6.05
C PHE A 481 4.34 -9.32 -5.63
N LYS A 482 5.32 -9.01 -6.50
CA LYS A 482 6.74 -8.98 -6.11
C LYS A 482 7.00 -7.95 -5.01
N GLN A 483 6.36 -6.78 -5.09
CA GLN A 483 6.45 -5.76 -4.04
C GLN A 483 5.77 -6.20 -2.74
N ARG A 484 4.61 -6.86 -2.82
CA ARG A 484 3.91 -7.41 -1.65
C ARG A 484 4.76 -8.48 -0.95
N ASP A 485 5.34 -9.38 -1.73
CA ASP A 485 6.18 -10.46 -1.22
C ASP A 485 7.45 -9.92 -0.57
N CYS A 486 8.03 -8.83 -1.08
CA CYS A 486 9.14 -8.13 -0.43
C CYS A 486 8.76 -7.69 1.00
N ILE A 487 7.61 -7.01 1.17
CA ILE A 487 7.12 -6.57 2.49
C ILE A 487 6.96 -7.78 3.42
N ILE A 488 6.27 -8.83 2.95
CA ILE A 488 6.01 -10.03 3.74
C ILE A 488 7.30 -10.74 4.13
N ASN A 489 8.24 -10.90 3.20
CA ASN A 489 9.48 -11.63 3.43
C ASN A 489 10.40 -10.90 4.39
N ILE A 490 10.43 -9.55 4.37
CA ILE A 490 11.12 -8.76 5.38
C ILE A 490 10.49 -8.97 6.76
N MET A 491 9.15 -8.93 6.85
CA MET A 491 8.46 -9.17 8.12
C MET A 491 8.67 -10.59 8.65
N ARG A 492 8.66 -11.60 7.77
CA ARG A 492 8.99 -13.00 8.09
C ARG A 492 10.43 -13.13 8.57
N ALA A 493 11.38 -12.46 7.91
CA ALA A 493 12.78 -12.44 8.31
C ALA A 493 12.97 -11.83 9.72
N CYS A 494 12.20 -10.79 10.08
CA CYS A 494 12.23 -10.19 11.41
C CYS A 494 11.83 -11.17 12.53
N VAL A 495 11.01 -12.18 12.22
CA VAL A 495 10.64 -13.26 13.15
C VAL A 495 11.33 -14.60 12.84
N GLY A 496 12.38 -14.58 12.02
CA GLY A 496 13.20 -15.73 11.64
C GLY A 496 12.50 -16.83 10.84
N LEU A 497 11.41 -16.49 10.16
CA LEU A 497 10.78 -17.37 9.18
C LEU A 497 11.44 -17.19 7.80
N PRO A 498 11.65 -18.28 7.04
CA PRO A 498 12.12 -18.18 5.66
C PRO A 498 11.02 -17.59 4.75
N PRO A 499 11.36 -17.10 3.54
CA PRO A 499 10.39 -16.76 2.52
C PRO A 499 9.48 -17.95 2.20
N ASP A 500 8.22 -17.68 1.83
CA ASP A 500 7.36 -18.75 1.32
C ASP A 500 7.82 -19.16 -0.09
N ASN A 501 7.98 -20.46 -0.30
CA ASN A 501 8.51 -21.02 -1.55
C ASN A 501 7.43 -21.66 -2.43
N HIS A 502 6.23 -21.92 -1.88
CA HIS A 502 5.12 -22.57 -2.58
C HIS A 502 5.43 -23.93 -3.25
N MET A 503 6.56 -24.57 -2.93
CA MET A 503 6.97 -25.81 -3.59
C MET A 503 6.12 -27.00 -3.14
N LEU A 504 5.65 -27.01 -1.89
CA LEU A 504 4.81 -28.07 -1.32
C LEU A 504 5.38 -29.49 -1.57
N LEU A 505 6.70 -29.65 -1.46
CA LEU A 505 7.39 -30.91 -1.80
C LEU A 505 6.89 -32.06 -0.92
N GLU A 506 6.55 -31.78 0.32
CA GLU A 506 5.90 -32.70 1.26
C GLU A 506 4.62 -33.35 0.71
N HIS A 507 3.97 -32.76 -0.29
CA HIS A 507 2.78 -33.29 -0.96
C HIS A 507 3.05 -33.85 -2.36
N LYS A 508 4.25 -33.64 -2.91
CA LYS A 508 4.63 -34.05 -4.28
C LYS A 508 5.50 -35.30 -4.33
N LEU A 509 5.95 -35.81 -3.18
CA LEU A 509 6.74 -37.04 -3.09
C LEU A 509 5.82 -38.28 -3.08
N LYS A 510 6.27 -39.38 -3.71
CA LYS A 510 5.56 -40.67 -3.67
C LYS A 510 5.33 -41.20 -2.25
N THR A 511 6.24 -40.87 -1.33
CA THR A 511 6.20 -41.26 0.08
C THR A 511 5.28 -40.39 0.95
N ALA A 512 4.71 -39.30 0.40
CA ALA A 512 3.85 -38.39 1.13
C ALA A 512 2.60 -39.07 1.71
N GLY A 513 2.14 -40.18 1.11
CA GLY A 513 1.01 -40.97 1.59
C GLY A 513 1.36 -42.08 2.59
N SER A 514 2.64 -42.46 2.73
CA SER A 514 3.07 -43.57 3.61
C SER A 514 3.55 -43.12 4.99
N CYS A 515 3.80 -41.82 5.19
CA CYS A 515 3.87 -41.23 6.53
C CYS A 515 2.45 -40.99 7.04
N GLN A 516 1.76 -42.08 7.40
CA GLN A 516 0.68 -41.98 8.37
C GLN A 516 1.28 -41.29 9.61
N ARG A 517 0.81 -40.07 9.86
CA ARG A 517 1.15 -39.23 11.01
C ARG A 517 1.41 -40.13 12.22
N LEU A 518 2.68 -40.26 12.61
CA LEU A 518 3.07 -40.81 13.90
C LEU A 518 2.44 -39.89 14.94
N LEU A 519 1.21 -40.23 15.33
CA LEU A 519 0.54 -39.71 16.49
C LEU A 519 1.53 -39.91 17.62
N ALA A 520 2.05 -38.82 18.16
CA ALA A 520 2.70 -38.82 19.45
C ALA A 520 1.72 -39.51 20.41
N THR A 521 2.11 -40.70 20.87
CA THR A 521 1.44 -41.40 21.95
C THR A 521 1.29 -40.42 23.12
N PRO A 522 0.10 -40.29 23.74
CA PRO A 522 0.00 -39.56 24.99
C PRO A 522 0.99 -40.18 25.99
N PRO A 523 1.65 -39.39 26.85
CA PRO A 523 2.53 -39.96 27.86
C PRO A 523 1.72 -40.97 28.69
N THR A 524 2.14 -42.23 28.64
CA THR A 524 1.60 -43.31 29.45
C THR A 524 1.61 -42.90 30.91
N GLN A 525 0.43 -42.79 31.52
CA GLN A 525 0.31 -42.67 32.97
C GLN A 525 0.99 -43.89 33.61
N PRO A 526 1.74 -43.70 34.71
CA PRO A 526 2.35 -44.81 35.42
C PRO A 526 1.26 -45.71 36.01
N THR A 527 1.40 -47.01 35.75
CA THR A 527 0.53 -48.08 36.25
C THR A 527 0.62 -48.20 37.77
N THR A 528 -0.50 -47.98 38.46
CA THR A 528 -0.71 -48.46 39.84
C THR A 528 -1.31 -49.88 39.82
N PRO A 529 -0.86 -50.80 40.67
CA PRO A 529 -1.32 -52.18 40.70
C PRO A 529 -2.70 -52.33 41.34
N GLY A 530 -3.39 -53.40 40.93
CA GLY A 530 -4.85 -53.55 40.97
C GLY A 530 -5.51 -53.79 42.31
N ILE A 531 -6.83 -53.65 42.30
CA ILE A 531 -7.76 -54.30 43.23
C ILE A 531 -8.95 -54.84 42.42
N ASP A 532 -9.20 -56.11 42.70
CA ASP A 532 -10.22 -57.02 42.21
C ASP A 532 -11.63 -56.59 42.65
N GLN A 533 -12.64 -56.72 41.78
CA GLN A 533 -14.02 -57.10 42.15
C GLN A 533 -14.92 -57.34 40.93
N THR A 534 -15.61 -58.48 40.99
CA THR A 534 -16.55 -59.10 40.07
C THR A 534 -17.91 -58.38 39.95
N PRO A 535 -18.74 -58.68 38.93
CA PRO A 535 -19.89 -57.87 38.51
C PRO A 535 -21.24 -58.42 39.02
N PRO A 536 -22.34 -57.66 38.88
CA PRO A 536 -23.67 -58.25 38.78
C PRO A 536 -24.39 -57.93 37.46
N SER A 537 -25.25 -58.89 37.10
CA SER A 537 -26.10 -59.01 35.92
C SER A 537 -27.48 -58.33 36.05
N PHE A 538 -28.31 -58.52 35.01
CA PHE A 538 -29.75 -58.21 34.82
C PHE A 538 -30.07 -56.85 34.18
N ALA A 539 -31.01 -56.67 33.24
CA ALA A 539 -31.84 -57.56 32.42
C ALA A 539 -32.43 -56.72 31.26
N LYS A 540 -32.93 -57.41 30.22
CA LYS A 540 -33.62 -56.89 29.02
C LYS A 540 -34.98 -56.24 29.34
N THR A 541 -35.38 -55.27 28.51
CA THR A 541 -36.77 -55.17 28.00
C THR A 541 -36.81 -54.41 26.68
N ASP A 542 -37.54 -54.99 25.72
CA ASP A 542 -37.79 -54.55 24.35
C ASP A 542 -38.79 -53.36 24.26
N LEU A 543 -38.71 -52.56 23.18
CA LEU A 543 -39.79 -52.33 22.18
C LEU A 543 -39.45 -51.18 21.20
N LEU A 544 -39.70 -51.48 19.92
CA LEU A 544 -39.49 -50.73 18.66
C LEU A 544 -40.61 -49.66 18.38
N PRO A 545 -40.72 -49.01 17.18
CA PRO A 545 -39.84 -48.03 16.53
C PRO A 545 -40.62 -46.86 15.82
N ALA A 546 -39.91 -46.10 14.97
CA ALA A 546 -40.38 -45.18 13.90
C ALA A 546 -40.75 -43.74 14.36
N THR A 547 -40.36 -42.66 13.66
CA THR A 547 -40.45 -42.43 12.21
C THR A 547 -39.35 -41.50 11.67
N MET A 548 -38.84 -41.85 10.49
CA MET A 548 -38.12 -40.97 9.57
C MET A 548 -39.11 -40.04 8.85
N VAL A 549 -38.71 -38.80 8.59
CA VAL A 549 -39.39 -37.89 7.66
C VAL A 549 -38.55 -37.83 6.37
N PRO A 550 -39.12 -38.11 5.18
CA PRO A 550 -38.39 -38.16 3.93
C PRO A 550 -38.29 -36.81 3.22
N ALA A 551 -37.26 -36.72 2.36
CA ALA A 551 -37.08 -35.71 1.33
C ALA A 551 -38.22 -35.76 0.30
N ALA A 552 -38.66 -34.60 -0.18
CA ALA A 552 -39.63 -34.47 -1.26
C ALA A 552 -38.93 -34.17 -2.58
N ASP A 553 -39.38 -34.89 -3.60
CA ASP A 553 -38.88 -34.95 -4.96
C ASP A 553 -39.16 -33.70 -5.82
N ALA A 554 -38.35 -33.62 -6.87
CA ALA A 554 -38.48 -32.78 -8.03
C ALA A 554 -39.83 -32.96 -8.76
N VAL A 555 -40.38 -31.85 -9.26
CA VAL A 555 -41.43 -31.85 -10.28
C VAL A 555 -40.94 -31.05 -11.49
N ASP A 556 -40.80 -31.78 -12.58
CA ASP A 556 -40.66 -31.32 -13.95
C ASP A 556 -41.99 -30.71 -14.44
N MET A 557 -41.97 -29.53 -15.04
CA MET A 557 -43.11 -28.99 -15.78
C MET A 557 -42.66 -28.28 -17.05
N HIS A 558 -43.26 -28.77 -18.14
CA HIS A 558 -43.04 -28.42 -19.53
C HIS A 558 -43.15 -26.94 -19.91
N SER A 559 -42.30 -26.63 -20.89
CA SER A 559 -42.38 -25.57 -21.90
C SER A 559 -43.79 -25.11 -22.30
N LYS A 560 -44.03 -23.80 -22.22
CA LYS A 560 -44.91 -23.09 -23.15
C LYS A 560 -44.27 -21.78 -23.61
N THR A 561 -43.82 -21.82 -24.85
CA THR A 561 -43.46 -20.68 -25.70
C THR A 561 -44.68 -19.77 -25.85
N ILE A 562 -44.57 -18.50 -25.49
CA ILE A 562 -45.49 -17.45 -25.94
C ILE A 562 -44.75 -16.57 -26.93
N THR A 563 -45.09 -16.79 -28.19
CA THR A 563 -44.77 -15.95 -29.34
C THR A 563 -45.58 -14.66 -29.25
N THR A 564 -44.94 -13.50 -29.45
CA THR A 564 -45.64 -12.27 -29.83
C THR A 564 -44.91 -11.66 -31.02
N GLN A 565 -45.44 -11.91 -32.21
CA GLN A 565 -45.17 -11.15 -33.43
C GLN A 565 -46.12 -9.95 -33.49
N PHE A 566 -45.65 -8.85 -34.08
CA PHE A 566 -46.31 -7.76 -34.83
C PHE A 566 -45.46 -6.50 -34.57
N ASN A 567 -44.97 -5.71 -35.53
CA ASN A 567 -45.16 -5.63 -36.97
C ASN A 567 -43.99 -4.82 -37.55
N ASN A 568 -43.45 -5.23 -38.69
CA ASN A 568 -42.66 -4.36 -39.56
C ASN A 568 -43.59 -3.34 -40.22
N ARG A 569 -43.17 -2.07 -40.25
CA ARG A 569 -43.49 -1.16 -41.35
C ARG A 569 -42.22 -0.40 -41.71
N ASP A 570 -41.67 -0.77 -42.86
CA ASP A 570 -40.85 0.09 -43.69
C ASP A 570 -41.62 1.37 -44.04
N ALA A 571 -40.92 2.51 -44.12
CA ALA A 571 -40.79 3.27 -45.36
C ALA A 571 -40.04 4.60 -45.13
N GLU A 572 -39.05 4.77 -46.01
CA GLU A 572 -38.28 5.94 -46.40
C GLU A 572 -39.05 7.28 -46.45
N ALA A 573 -38.34 8.40 -46.21
CA ALA A 573 -37.99 9.39 -47.25
C ALA A 573 -37.71 10.78 -46.64
N ALA A 574 -36.48 11.27 -46.86
CA ALA A 574 -36.08 12.64 -47.25
C ALA A 574 -34.65 12.96 -46.77
#